data_AF-A0A7Z0PHB4-F1
#
_entry.id   AF-A0A7Z0PHB4-F1
#
_cell.length_a   1.000
_cell.length_b   1.000
_cell.length_c   1.000
_cell.angle_alpha   90.00
_cell.angle_beta   90.00
_cell.angle_gamma   90.00
#
_symmetry.space_group_name_H-M   'P 1'
#
loop_
_entity.id
_entity.type
_entity.pdbx_description
1 polymer ?
#
loop_
_entity_poly.entity_id
_entity_poly.type
_entity_poly.pdbx_seq_one_letter_code
_entity_poly.pdbx_strand_id
1 'polypeptide(L)'
;MMGLFESLFDIIYLSLVIALGVRLVINDGRGSKFFGSMAILLGLGDAFHLIPRVISHLSPKGFEAHAKALSWGQFVTSITMTVFYVMYYFYYREKSDDRAQSKKWIIISLALIRIVLVMLPQNNWGCSGQAFLIQHGKVNLFSSSHLHRC
;
A
#
# COMPACT_ATOMS: atom_id res chain seq x y z
N MET A 1 7.67 7.98 -22.27
CA MET A 1 8.06 6.56 -22.34
C MET A 1 8.11 5.89 -20.95
N MET A 2 8.60 6.55 -19.89
CA MET A 2 8.61 6.02 -18.51
C MET A 2 7.24 5.55 -17.98
N GLY A 3 6.17 6.36 -18.13
CA GLY A 3 4.85 6.04 -17.55
C GLY A 3 4.17 4.79 -18.12
N LEU A 4 4.51 4.36 -19.33
CA LEU A 4 4.01 3.10 -19.90
C LEU A 4 4.69 1.88 -19.26
N PHE A 5 5.99 1.97 -18.98
CA PHE A 5 6.74 0.91 -18.32
C PHE A 5 6.30 0.73 -16.87
N GLU A 6 6.13 1.83 -16.12
CA GLU A 6 5.60 1.80 -14.75
C GLU A 6 4.21 1.16 -14.71
N SER A 7 3.32 1.58 -15.60
CA SER A 7 1.96 1.03 -15.65
C SER A 7 1.94 -0.46 -16.00
N LEU A 8 2.79 -0.90 -16.93
CA LEU A 8 2.91 -2.31 -17.29
C LEU A 8 3.45 -3.14 -16.11
N PHE A 9 4.49 -2.66 -15.44
CA PHE A 9 5.04 -3.29 -14.26
C PHE A 9 3.99 -3.43 -13.15
N ASP A 10 3.22 -2.37 -12.88
CA ASP A 10 2.18 -2.37 -11.84
C ASP A 10 1.07 -3.41 -12.13
N ILE A 11 0.63 -3.52 -13.38
CA ILE A 11 -0.38 -4.51 -13.79
C ILE A 11 0.17 -5.94 -13.67
N ILE A 12 1.40 -6.19 -14.13
CA ILE A 12 2.04 -7.50 -14.03
C ILE A 12 2.25 -7.88 -12.56
N TYR A 13 2.72 -6.95 -11.74
CA TYR A 13 2.89 -7.14 -10.31
C TYR A 13 1.57 -7.53 -9.63
N LEU A 14 0.52 -6.74 -9.85
CA LEU A 14 -0.77 -6.94 -9.21
C LEU A 14 -1.41 -8.28 -9.62
N SER A 15 -1.36 -8.60 -10.91
CA SER A 15 -1.85 -9.88 -11.42
C SER A 15 -1.08 -11.07 -10.86
N LEU A 16 0.25 -10.99 -10.77
CA LEU A 16 1.10 -12.05 -10.22
C LEU A 16 0.81 -12.29 -8.74
N VAL A 17 0.75 -11.23 -7.93
CA VAL A 17 0.48 -11.33 -6.49
C VAL A 17 -0.88 -11.96 -6.22
N ILE A 18 -1.92 -11.52 -6.95
CA ILE A 18 -3.28 -12.09 -6.80
C ILE A 18 -3.31 -13.54 -7.28
N ALA A 19 -2.70 -13.86 -8.44
CA ALA A 19 -2.66 -15.22 -8.97
C ALA A 19 -1.95 -16.19 -8.02
N LEU A 20 -0.81 -15.79 -7.44
CA LEU A 20 -0.11 -16.57 -6.43
C LEU A 20 -0.95 -16.72 -5.17
N GLY A 21 -1.56 -15.65 -4.68
CA GLY A 21 -2.45 -15.68 -3.51
C GLY A 21 -3.61 -16.65 -3.68
N VAL A 22 -4.33 -16.58 -4.81
CA VAL A 22 -5.42 -17.50 -5.14
C VAL A 22 -4.94 -18.94 -5.24
N ARG A 23 -3.81 -19.18 -5.93
CA ARG A 23 -3.22 -20.53 -6.05
C ARG A 23 -2.87 -21.12 -4.68
N LEU A 24 -2.40 -20.30 -3.75
CA LEU A 24 -2.08 -20.72 -2.38
C LEU A 24 -3.33 -21.01 -1.55
N VAL A 25 -4.41 -20.22 -1.70
CA VAL A 25 -5.68 -20.48 -1.01
C VAL A 25 -6.32 -21.78 -1.49
N ILE A 26 -6.25 -22.07 -2.80
CA ILE A 26 -6.82 -23.28 -3.40
C ILE A 26 -6.06 -24.54 -2.95
N ASN A 27 -4.77 -24.43 -2.61
CA ASN A 27 -3.99 -25.57 -2.14
C ASN A 27 -4.39 -25.95 -0.70
N ASP A 28 -4.63 -27.25 -0.45
CA ASP A 28 -5.38 -27.72 0.71
C ASP A 28 -4.59 -27.80 2.03
N GLY A 29 -3.38 -27.23 2.06
CA GLY A 29 -2.56 -27.12 3.27
C GLY A 29 -3.13 -26.09 4.24
N ARG A 30 -3.32 -26.45 5.51
CA ARG A 30 -3.81 -25.53 6.57
C ARG A 30 -3.00 -24.22 6.67
N GLY A 31 -1.67 -24.28 6.48
CA GLY A 31 -0.80 -23.08 6.43
C GLY A 31 -0.85 -22.33 5.09
N SER A 32 -1.23 -23.00 4.00
CA SER A 32 -1.35 -22.44 2.65
C SER A 32 -2.49 -21.43 2.55
N LYS A 33 -3.60 -21.68 3.24
CA LYS A 33 -4.78 -20.79 3.25
C LYS A 33 -4.50 -19.47 3.95
N PHE A 34 -3.80 -19.49 5.09
CA PHE A 34 -3.35 -18.27 5.78
C PHE A 34 -2.40 -17.45 4.91
N PHE A 35 -1.39 -18.11 4.32
CA PHE A 35 -0.41 -17.42 3.46
C PHE A 35 -1.06 -16.85 2.19
N GLY A 36 -1.95 -17.60 1.55
CA GLY A 36 -2.74 -17.14 0.41
C GLY A 36 -3.63 -15.94 0.76
N SER A 37 -4.30 -15.96 1.92
CA SER A 37 -5.11 -14.83 2.39
C SER A 37 -4.29 -13.55 2.60
N MET A 38 -3.05 -13.67 3.10
CA MET A 38 -2.14 -12.53 3.24
C MET A 38 -1.71 -11.96 1.90
N ALA A 39 -1.42 -12.82 0.91
CA ALA A 39 -1.07 -12.38 -0.44
C ALA A 39 -2.26 -11.68 -1.13
N ILE A 40 -3.48 -12.17 -0.96
CA ILE A 40 -4.70 -11.53 -1.45
C ILE A 40 -4.93 -10.19 -0.74
N LEU A 41 -4.79 -10.12 0.58
CA LEU A 41 -4.90 -8.87 1.36
C LEU A 41 -3.90 -7.81 0.84
N LEU A 42 -2.65 -8.22 0.61
CA LEU A 42 -1.60 -7.36 0.09
C LEU A 42 -1.95 -6.85 -1.32
N GLY A 43 -2.28 -7.77 -2.24
CA GLY A 43 -2.65 -7.42 -3.61
C GLY A 43 -3.88 -6.50 -3.67
N LEU A 44 -4.93 -6.79 -2.90
CA LEU A 44 -6.11 -5.93 -2.83
C LEU A 44 -5.79 -4.56 -2.25
N GLY A 45 -4.95 -4.49 -1.21
CA GLY A 45 -4.50 -3.24 -0.62
C GLY A 45 -3.68 -2.38 -1.59
N ASP A 46 -2.80 -2.99 -2.37
CA ASP A 46 -1.98 -2.29 -3.36
C ASP A 46 -2.79 -1.85 -4.57
N ALA A 47 -3.83 -2.61 -4.95
CA ALA A 47 -4.73 -2.24 -6.04
C ALA A 47 -5.32 -0.83 -5.88
N PHE A 48 -5.63 -0.42 -4.64
CA PHE A 48 -6.21 0.89 -4.35
C PHE A 48 -5.33 2.08 -4.74
N HIS A 49 -3.99 1.93 -4.76
CA HIS A 49 -3.09 2.99 -5.22
C HIS A 49 -2.53 2.73 -6.62
N LEU A 50 -2.32 1.47 -7.01
CA LEU A 50 -1.77 1.11 -8.32
C LEU A 50 -2.78 1.33 -9.45
N ILE A 51 -4.07 1.01 -9.25
CA ILE A 51 -5.09 1.20 -10.29
C ILE A 51 -5.27 2.68 -10.63
N PRO A 52 -5.45 3.62 -9.67
CA PRO A 52 -5.48 5.04 -9.98
C PRO A 52 -4.21 5.55 -10.66
N ARG A 53 -3.03 5.02 -10.30
CA ARG A 53 -1.75 5.38 -10.91
C ARG A 53 -1.70 4.98 -12.39
N VAL A 54 -2.06 3.75 -12.71
CA VAL A 54 -2.14 3.24 -14.09
C VAL A 54 -3.14 4.06 -14.92
N ILE A 55 -4.33 4.33 -14.38
CA ILE A 55 -5.35 5.14 -15.07
C ILE A 55 -4.84 6.57 -15.31
N SER A 56 -4.12 7.15 -14.36
CA SER A 56 -3.57 8.51 -14.48
C SER A 56 -2.49 8.60 -15.56
N HIS A 57 -1.71 7.55 -15.79
CA HIS A 57 -0.74 7.48 -16.88
C HIS A 57 -1.39 7.31 -18.27
N LEU A 58 -2.57 6.68 -18.33
CA LEU A 58 -3.25 6.34 -19.59
C LEU A 58 -4.34 7.34 -19.99
N SER A 59 -4.79 8.21 -19.07
CA SER A 59 -5.87 9.17 -19.31
C SER A 59 -5.36 10.48 -19.93
N PRO A 60 -6.03 11.03 -20.96
CA PRO A 60 -5.68 12.33 -21.53
C PRO A 60 -5.93 13.53 -20.59
N LYS A 61 -6.66 13.32 -19.48
CA LYS A 61 -6.88 14.35 -18.42
C LYS A 61 -5.75 14.42 -17.39
N GLY A 62 -4.73 13.57 -17.49
CA GLY A 62 -3.55 13.57 -16.62
C GLY A 62 -3.83 13.24 -15.15
N PHE A 63 -2.80 13.42 -14.30
CA PHE A 63 -2.83 13.07 -12.88
C PHE A 63 -3.74 13.98 -12.03
N GLU A 64 -3.99 15.21 -12.47
CA GLU A 64 -4.75 16.18 -11.67
C GLU A 64 -6.19 15.73 -11.41
N ALA A 65 -6.80 15.01 -12.34
CA ALA A 65 -8.15 14.48 -12.19
C ALA A 65 -8.25 13.29 -11.20
N HIS A 66 -7.14 12.57 -10.97
CA HIS A 66 -7.11 11.34 -10.18
C HIS A 66 -6.26 11.44 -8.91
N ALA A 67 -5.69 12.62 -8.63
CA ALA A 67 -4.85 12.89 -7.48
C ALA A 67 -5.52 12.55 -6.13
N LYS A 68 -6.82 12.83 -5.99
CA LYS A 68 -7.61 12.47 -4.79
C LYS A 68 -7.71 10.95 -4.61
N ALA A 69 -7.96 10.22 -5.70
CA ALA A 69 -8.04 8.76 -5.68
C ALA A 69 -6.67 8.13 -5.36
N LEU A 70 -5.58 8.70 -5.87
CA LEU A 70 -4.23 8.23 -5.57
C LEU A 70 -3.86 8.44 -4.09
N SER A 71 -4.16 9.61 -3.53
CA SER A 71 -3.90 9.92 -2.12
C SER A 71 -4.70 9.01 -1.19
N TRP A 72 -6.01 8.85 -1.42
CA TRP A 72 -6.83 7.90 -0.65
C TRP A 72 -6.39 6.44 -0.84
N GLY A 73 -5.98 6.08 -2.07
CA GLY A 73 -5.43 4.76 -2.36
C GLY A 73 -4.22 4.44 -1.50
N GLN A 74 -3.29 5.38 -1.37
CA GLN A 74 -2.09 5.22 -0.55
C GLN A 74 -2.40 5.18 0.95
N PHE A 75 -3.40 5.93 1.41
CA PHE A 75 -3.88 5.80 2.78
C PHE A 75 -4.31 4.35 3.06
N VAL A 76 -5.17 3.80 2.21
CA VAL A 76 -5.63 2.41 2.34
C VAL A 76 -4.45 1.44 2.28
N THR A 77 -3.57 1.58 1.29
CA THR A 77 -2.37 0.74 1.14
C THR A 77 -1.47 0.79 2.38
N SER A 78 -1.29 1.96 2.99
CA SER A 78 -0.43 2.10 4.18
C SER A 78 -0.99 1.33 5.39
N ILE A 79 -2.32 1.31 5.54
CA ILE A 79 -3.02 0.54 6.58
C ILE A 79 -2.95 -0.95 6.26
N THR A 80 -3.27 -1.37 5.03
CA THR A 80 -3.23 -2.79 4.65
C THR A 80 -1.82 -3.38 4.76
N MET A 81 -0.78 -2.62 4.39
CA MET A 81 0.62 -3.01 4.60
C MET A 81 0.97 -3.17 6.08
N THR A 82 0.39 -2.35 6.97
CA THR A 82 0.59 -2.49 8.42
C THR A 82 -0.06 -3.76 8.93
N VAL A 83 -1.30 -4.03 8.53
CA VAL A 83 -2.00 -5.28 8.87
C VAL A 83 -1.23 -6.50 8.34
N PHE A 84 -0.73 -6.44 7.10
CA PHE A 84 0.10 -7.48 6.51
C PHE A 84 1.35 -7.77 7.36
N TYR A 85 2.09 -6.75 7.80
CA TYR A 85 3.27 -6.96 8.64
C TYR A 85 2.94 -7.59 9.99
N VAL A 86 1.81 -7.20 10.61
CA VAL A 86 1.34 -7.82 11.85
C VAL A 86 0.97 -9.29 11.62
N MET A 87 0.22 -9.60 10.57
CA MET A 87 -0.12 -10.98 10.19
C MET A 87 1.14 -11.81 9.90
N TYR A 88 2.09 -11.24 9.16
CA TYR A 88 3.36 -11.88 8.84
C TYR A 88 4.17 -12.17 10.10
N TYR A 89 4.19 -11.25 11.06
CA TYR A 89 4.83 -11.50 12.34
C TYR A 89 4.22 -12.69 13.09
N PHE A 90 2.89 -12.80 13.14
CA PHE A 90 2.24 -13.97 13.76
C PHE A 90 2.55 -15.27 13.02
N TYR A 91 2.58 -15.23 11.68
CA TYR A 91 2.99 -16.38 10.87
C TYR A 91 4.45 -16.79 11.15
N TYR A 92 5.38 -15.83 11.18
CA TYR A 92 6.78 -16.07 11.51
C TYR A 92 6.93 -16.67 12.91
N ARG A 93 6.16 -16.17 13.87
CA ARG A 93 6.18 -16.64 15.25
C ARG A 93 5.73 -18.09 15.37
N GLU A 94 4.66 -18.46 14.68
CA GLU A 94 4.16 -19.85 14.62
C GLU A 94 5.21 -20.79 14.02
N LYS A 95 5.94 -20.34 12.98
CA LYS A 95 6.90 -21.18 12.27
C LYS A 95 8.25 -21.33 12.98
N SER A 96 8.67 -20.32 13.74
CA SER A 96 9.96 -20.26 14.44
C SER A 96 9.89 -20.70 15.92
N ASP A 97 8.70 -21.02 16.44
CA ASP A 97 8.42 -21.24 17.88
C ASP A 97 8.98 -20.12 18.78
N ASP A 98 9.04 -18.89 18.27
CA ASP A 98 9.52 -17.74 19.03
C ASP A 98 8.47 -17.31 20.06
N ARG A 99 8.67 -17.73 21.31
CA ARG A 99 7.74 -17.41 22.41
C ARG A 99 8.02 -16.06 23.08
N ALA A 100 9.00 -15.28 22.62
CA ALA A 100 9.36 -14.02 23.25
C ALA A 100 8.21 -12.99 23.20
N GLN A 101 7.65 -12.68 24.36
CA GLN A 101 6.54 -11.73 24.48
C GLN A 101 7.00 -10.28 24.25
N SER A 102 8.27 -9.96 24.52
CA SER A 102 8.84 -8.62 24.28
C SER A 102 8.74 -8.21 22.81
N LYS A 103 9.17 -9.09 21.89
CA LYS A 103 9.11 -8.85 20.44
C LYS A 103 7.67 -8.63 19.97
N LYS A 104 6.72 -9.40 20.50
CA LYS A 104 5.29 -9.27 20.19
C LYS A 104 4.79 -7.88 20.52
N TRP A 105 5.04 -7.42 21.75
CA TRP A 105 4.59 -6.10 22.20
C TRP A 105 5.28 -4.98 21.43
N ILE A 106 6.57 -5.10 21.12
CA ILE A 106 7.30 -4.10 20.31
C ILE A 106 6.66 -3.96 18.92
N ILE A 107 6.38 -5.06 18.23
CA ILE A 107 5.81 -5.02 16.88
C ILE A 107 4.38 -4.48 16.88
N ILE A 108 3.56 -4.88 17.86
CA ILE A 108 2.20 -4.35 18.01
C ILE A 108 2.23 -2.85 18.31
N SER A 109 3.09 -2.40 19.23
CA SER A 109 3.24 -0.98 19.56
C SER A 109 3.72 -0.18 18.36
N LEU A 110 4.69 -0.69 17.59
CA LEU A 110 5.18 -0.01 16.39
C LEU A 110 4.11 0.06 15.29
N ALA A 111 3.31 -1.00 15.12
CA ALA A 111 2.18 -0.99 14.21
C ALA A 111 1.13 0.05 14.62
N LEU A 112 0.82 0.16 15.91
CA LEU A 112 -0.10 1.18 16.42
C LEU A 112 0.44 2.59 16.19
N ILE A 113 1.71 2.83 16.49
CA ILE A 113 2.38 4.11 16.21
C ILE A 113 2.29 4.43 14.71
N ARG A 114 2.54 3.47 13.83
CA ARG A 114 2.42 3.67 12.38
C ARG A 114 1.01 4.07 11.98
N ILE A 115 -0.03 3.42 12.53
CA ILE A 115 -1.43 3.78 12.26
C ILE A 115 -1.72 5.22 12.73
N VAL A 116 -1.28 5.59 13.94
CA VAL A 116 -1.46 6.96 14.45
C VAL A 116 -0.74 7.97 13.56
N LEU A 117 0.50 7.69 13.18
CA LEU A 117 1.28 8.55 12.28
C LEU A 117 0.59 8.71 10.92
N VAL A 118 0.00 7.64 10.38
CA VAL A 118 -0.79 7.68 9.13
C VAL A 118 -2.07 8.50 9.29
N MET A 119 -2.72 8.48 10.46
CA MET A 119 -3.93 9.28 10.72
C MET A 119 -3.66 10.77 10.98
N LEU A 120 -2.41 11.17 11.19
CA LEU A 120 -2.10 12.58 11.45
C LEU A 120 -2.53 13.47 10.27
N PRO A 121 -3.07 14.66 10.56
CA PRO A 121 -3.54 15.60 9.52
C PRO A 121 -2.40 16.11 8.64
N GLN A 122 -1.14 15.98 9.08
CA GLN A 122 0.06 16.30 8.30
C GLN A 122 0.15 15.50 6.99
N ASN A 123 -0.49 14.33 6.93
CA ASN A 123 -0.53 13.51 5.72
C ASN A 123 -1.54 14.02 4.68
N ASN A 124 -2.32 15.07 4.95
CA ASN A 124 -3.14 15.77 3.97
C ASN A 124 -3.90 14.87 2.97
N TRP A 125 -4.49 13.78 3.47
CA TRP A 125 -5.15 12.78 2.63
C TRP A 125 -6.32 13.40 1.86
N GLY A 126 -6.40 13.09 0.57
CA GLY A 126 -7.47 13.59 -0.30
C GLY A 126 -7.22 14.96 -0.93
N CYS A 127 -6.07 15.60 -0.70
CA CYS A 127 -5.67 16.80 -1.44
C CYS A 127 -4.72 16.47 -2.60
N SER A 128 -4.82 17.24 -3.69
CA SER A 128 -4.11 16.97 -4.94
C SER A 128 -2.60 17.18 -4.85
N GLY A 129 -2.14 18.03 -3.92
CA GLY A 129 -0.72 18.36 -3.74
C GLY A 129 0.16 17.16 -3.34
N GLN A 130 -0.41 16.14 -2.70
CA GLN A 130 0.34 14.96 -2.30
C GLN A 130 0.67 14.06 -3.51
N ALA A 131 -0.28 13.85 -4.41
CA ALA A 131 -0.09 13.06 -5.63
C ALA A 131 1.00 13.63 -6.54
N PHE A 132 1.14 14.96 -6.59
CA PHE A 132 2.17 15.65 -7.36
C PHE A 132 3.58 15.43 -6.82
N LEU A 133 3.75 15.44 -5.49
CA LEU A 133 5.05 15.17 -4.83
C LEU A 133 5.55 13.74 -5.09
N ILE A 134 4.61 12.80 -5.24
CA ILE A 134 4.90 11.37 -5.39
C ILE A 134 5.38 11.02 -6.81
N GLN A 135 4.92 11.74 -7.83
CA GLN A 135 5.35 11.49 -9.22
C GLN A 135 6.67 12.16 -9.57
N HIS A 136 7.00 13.28 -8.93
CA HIS A 136 8.18 14.06 -9.30
C HIS A 136 9.38 13.92 -8.35
N GLY A 137 9.24 13.29 -7.18
CA GLY A 137 10.34 13.15 -6.20
C GLY A 137 10.97 14.49 -5.78
N LYS A 138 10.35 15.63 -6.15
CA LYS A 138 10.83 16.97 -5.89
C LYS A 138 10.26 17.43 -4.57
N VAL A 139 11.06 17.27 -3.52
CA VAL A 139 10.94 18.02 -2.27
C VAL A 139 11.30 19.48 -2.56
N ASN A 140 10.42 20.19 -3.27
CA ASN A 140 10.45 21.64 -3.29
C ASN A 140 9.64 22.11 -2.08
N LEU A 141 10.30 22.17 -0.93
CA LEU A 141 9.82 22.76 0.33
C LEU A 141 9.43 24.26 0.23
N PHE A 142 9.39 24.84 -0.97
CA PHE A 142 9.29 26.28 -1.22
C PHE A 142 8.15 26.69 -2.18
N SER A 143 7.12 25.87 -2.36
CA SER A 143 5.89 26.31 -3.04
C SER A 143 4.65 25.98 -2.20
N SER A 144 4.57 26.59 -1.02
CA SER A 144 3.44 26.47 -0.08
C SER A 144 2.11 27.08 -0.60
N SER A 145 2.08 27.67 -1.80
CA SER A 145 0.86 28.32 -2.31
C SER A 145 -0.11 27.37 -3.04
N HIS A 146 0.34 26.20 -3.48
CA HIS A 146 -0.49 25.22 -4.20
C HIS A 146 -0.80 23.94 -3.41
N LEU A 147 -0.09 23.68 -2.30
CA LEU A 147 -0.28 22.49 -1.47
C LEU A 147 -1.56 22.49 -0.61
N HIS A 148 -2.24 23.63 -0.51
CA HIS A 148 -3.46 23.80 0.29
C HIS A 148 -4.76 23.79 -0.51
N ARG A 149 -4.73 23.63 -1.84
CA ARG A 149 -5.96 23.44 -2.61
C ARG A 149 -6.42 21.99 -2.54
N CYS A 150 -7.13 21.69 -1.46
CA CYS A 150 -8.37 20.96 -1.58
C CYS A 150 -9.45 21.93 -2.14
#